data_AF-A0ABD4SQC2-F1
#
_entry.id   AF-A0ABD4SQC2-F1
#
_cell.length_a   1.000
_cell.length_b   1.000
_cell.length_c   1.000
_cell.angle_alpha   90.00
_cell.angle_beta   90.00
_cell.angle_gamma   90.00
#
_symmetry.space_group_name_H-M   'P 1'
#
loop_
_entity.id
_entity.type
_entity.pdbx_description
1 polymer ?
#
loop_
_entity_poly.entity_id
_entity_poly.type
_entity_poly.pdbx_seq_one_letter_code
_entity_poly.pdbx_strand_id
1 'polypeptide(L)' 'MSQTAYKRILLKLSGEALMGDDPYGINHAVIQEIVSQIKEVSELGVEIGVVIGGGNIFRGVSTAAAGMDRATADY' A
#
# COMPACT_ATOMS: atom_id res chain seq x y z
N MET A 1 -0.45 -3.15 30.50
CA MET A 1 -0.41 -3.01 29.03
C MET A 1 0.48 -4.12 28.50
N SER A 2 0.04 -4.85 27.47
CA SER A 2 0.88 -5.87 26.83
C SER A 2 2.07 -5.20 26.18
N GLN A 3 3.28 -5.72 26.41
CA GLN A 3 4.48 -5.22 25.76
C GLN A 3 4.45 -5.65 24.29
N THR A 4 4.61 -4.70 23.37
CA THR A 4 4.70 -4.99 21.93
C THR A 4 5.96 -5.81 21.65
N ALA A 5 5.86 -6.79 20.74
CA ALA A 5 7.00 -7.62 20.35
C ALA A 5 8.10 -6.83 19.64
N TYR A 6 7.74 -5.72 18.98
CA TYR A 6 8.65 -4.88 18.20
C TYR A 6 8.47 -3.42 18.56
N LYS A 7 9.59 -2.71 18.69
CA LYS A 7 9.62 -1.24 18.86
C LYS A 7 9.41 -0.51 17.52
N ARG A 8 9.96 -1.05 16.43
CA ARG A 8 9.91 -0.48 15.09
C ARG A 8 9.68 -1.56 14.05
N ILE A 9 8.83 -1.27 13.07
CA ILE A 9 8.55 -2.18 11.95
C ILE A 9 8.62 -1.45 10.60
N LEU A 10 8.86 -2.22 9.54
CA LEU A 10 8.65 -1.81 8.15
C LEU A 10 7.48 -2.62 7.60
N LEU A 11 6.32 -1.98 7.44
CA LEU A 11 5.11 -2.59 6.93
C LEU A 11 5.09 -2.52 5.40
N LYS A 12 5.28 -3.65 4.73
CA LYS A 12 5.12 -3.73 3.28
C LYS A 12 3.67 -4.07 2.93
N LEU A 13 3.04 -3.20 2.15
CA LEU A 13 1.74 -3.42 1.52
C LEU A 13 1.91 -3.67 0.02
N SER A 14 1.11 -4.59 -0.54
CA SER A 14 0.98 -4.66 -1.99
C SER A 14 0.09 -3.53 -2.48
N GLY A 15 0.34 -3.01 -3.68
CA GLY A 15 -0.58 -2.05 -4.30
C GLY A 15 -1.96 -2.65 -4.52
N GLU A 16 -1.98 -3.93 -4.89
CA GLU A 16 -3.19 -4.72 -5.09
C GLU A 16 -4.05 -4.80 -3.82
N ALA A 17 -3.42 -4.74 -2.63
CA ALA A 17 -4.15 -4.72 -1.36
C ALA A 17 -4.94 -3.41 -1.15
N LEU A 18 -4.65 -2.35 -1.91
CA LEU A 18 -5.38 -1.08 -1.85
C LEU A 18 -6.59 -1.04 -2.78
N MET A 19 -6.77 -2.04 -3.65
CA MET A 19 -7.87 -2.07 -4.64
C MET A 19 -9.17 -2.65 -4.04
N GLY A 20 -9.08 -3.44 -2.98
CA GLY A 20 -10.23 -4.24 -2.55
C GLY A 20 -10.72 -5.14 -3.67
N ASP A 21 -12.03 -5.07 -3.94
CA ASP A 21 -12.69 -5.80 -5.03
C ASP A 21 -12.62 -5.04 -6.38
N ASP A 22 -12.02 -3.84 -6.42
CA ASP A 22 -11.91 -3.06 -7.65
C ASP A 22 -10.86 -3.66 -8.62
N PRO A 23 -11.08 -3.57 -9.93
CA PRO A 23 -10.18 -4.15 -10.92
C PRO A 23 -8.83 -3.43 -11.05
N TYR A 24 -8.76 -2.15 -10.67
CA TYR A 24 -7.55 -1.32 -10.65
C TYR A 24 -7.77 -0.07 -9.80
N GLY A 25 -6.69 0.64 -9.47
CA GLY A 25 -6.79 1.93 -8.77
C GLY A 25 -6.68 1.82 -7.26
N ILE A 26 -7.39 2.70 -6.55
CA ILE A 26 -7.33 2.81 -5.09
C ILE A 26 -8.76 2.86 -4.55
N ASN A 27 -9.09 1.90 -3.70
CA ASN A 27 -10.37 1.86 -3.03
C ASN A 27 -10.30 2.61 -1.70
N HIS A 28 -11.14 3.64 -1.57
CA HIS A 28 -11.12 4.50 -0.38
C HIS A 28 -11.52 3.75 0.90
N ALA A 29 -12.50 2.84 0.84
CA ALA A 29 -12.94 2.10 2.02
C ALA A 29 -11.83 1.19 2.57
N VAL A 30 -11.13 0.50 1.67
CA VAL A 30 -9.98 -0.36 2.03
C VAL A 30 -8.84 0.46 2.62
N ILE A 31 -8.54 1.64 2.05
CA ILE A 31 -7.55 2.55 2.64
C ILE A 31 -7.93 2.94 4.07
N GLN A 32 -9.19 3.30 4.32
CA GLN A 32 -9.62 3.71 5.65
C GLN A 32 -9.47 2.57 6.67
N GLU A 33 -9.78 1.34 6.27
CA GLU A 33 -9.59 0.16 7.12
C GLU A 33 -8.11 -0.05 7.47
N ILE A 34 -7.23 -0.03 6.47
CA ILE A 34 -5.78 -0.19 6.67
C ILE A 34 -5.23 0.92 7.57
N VAL A 35 -5.65 2.18 7.35
CA VAL A 35 -5.23 3.32 8.16
C VAL A 35 -5.69 3.18 9.60
N SER A 36 -6.90 2.68 9.85
CA SER A 36 -7.39 2.41 11.22
C SER A 36 -6.50 1.40 11.94
N GLN A 37 -6.13 0.30 11.28
CA GLN A 37 -5.25 -0.72 11.85
C GLN A 37 -3.83 -0.18 12.12
N ILE A 38 -3.27 0.60 11.20
CA ILE A 38 -1.95 1.23 11.40
C ILE A 38 -2.00 2.20 12.57
N LYS A 39 -3.08 2.98 12.70
CA LYS A 39 -3.29 3.91 13.81
C LYS A 39 -3.31 3.16 15.15
N GLU A 40 -4.07 2.08 15.26
CA GLU A 40 -4.11 1.25 16.48
C GLU A 40 -2.71 0.78 16.89
N VAL A 41 -1.91 0.30 15.94
CA VAL A 41 -0.53 -0.15 16.22
C VAL A 41 0.38 1.04 16.59
N SER A 42 0.21 2.20 15.95
CA SER A 42 0.96 3.41 16.28
C SER A 42 0.63 3.93 17.68
N GLU A 43 -0.62 3.82 18.13
CA GLU A 43 -1.07 4.22 19.48
C GLU A 43 -0.48 3.33 20.58
N LEU A 44 -0.04 2.11 20.23
CA LEU A 44 0.77 1.26 21.11
C LEU A 44 2.23 1.72 21.25
N GLY A 45 2.62 2.81 20.58
CA GLY A 45 3.98 3.36 20.61
C GLY A 45 4.97 2.69 19.66
N VAL A 46 4.49 1.89 18.71
CA VAL A 46 5.33 1.27 17.67
C VAL A 46 5.65 2.29 16.59
N GLU A 47 6.91 2.37 16.20
CA GLU A 47 7.38 3.20 15.09
C GLU A 47 7.18 2.44 13.77
N ILE A 48 6.42 3.01 12.82
CA ILE A 48 6.00 2.30 11.61
C ILE A 48 6.52 3.04 10.37
N GLY A 49 7.37 2.37 9.58
CA GLY A 49 7.60 2.75 8.19
C GLY A 49 6.68 1.95 7.29
N VAL A 50 6.12 2.55 6.23
CA VAL A 50 5.23 1.87 5.28
C VAL A 50 5.84 1.88 3.88
N VAL A 51 5.90 0.72 3.24
CA VAL A 51 6.31 0.55 1.83
C VAL A 51 5.12 0.03 1.05
N ILE A 52 4.72 0.71 -0.02
CA ILE A 52 3.57 0.35 -0.83
C ILE A 52 4.04 0.04 -2.25
N GLY A 53 3.68 -1.13 -2.78
CA GLY A 53 3.90 -1.43 -4.19
C GLY A 53 2.93 -0.65 -5.09
N GLY A 54 3.34 -0.21 -6.28
CA GLY A 54 2.48 0.56 -7.21
C GLY A 54 1.72 -0.28 -8.25
N GLY A 55 1.66 -1.61 -8.07
CA GLY A 55 1.14 -2.54 -9.09
C GLY A 55 -0.32 -2.29 -9.50
N ASN A 56 -1.15 -1.83 -8.56
CA ASN A 56 -2.55 -1.46 -8.76
C ASN A 56 -2.77 -0.25 -9.69
N ILE A 57 -1.74 0.59 -9.87
CA ILE A 57 -1.79 1.74 -10.79
C ILE A 57 -1.13 1.38 -12.12
N PHE A 58 0.09 0.86 -12.08
CA PHE A 58 0.91 0.72 -13.29
C PHE A 58 0.59 -0.52 -14.13
N ARG A 59 0.09 -1.62 -13.54
CA ARG A 59 -0.24 -2.83 -14.33
C ARG A 59 -1.54 -2.67 -15.11
N GLY A 60 -2.55 -1.98 -14.58
CA GLY A 60 -3.80 -1.68 -15.30
C GLY A 60 -3.62 -0.68 -16.45
N VAL A 61 -2.63 0.21 -16.34
CA VAL A 61 -2.25 1.15 -17.41
C VAL A 61 -1.38 0.47 -18.47
N SER A 62 -0.65 -0.59 -18.14
CA SER A 62 0.28 -1.26 -19.07
C SER A 62 -0.39 -1.87 -20.31
N THR A 63 -1.68 -2.25 -20.25
CA THR A 63 -2.46 -2.69 -21.43
C THR A 63 -2.85 -1.52 -22.34
N ALA A 64 -3.09 -0.31 -21.79
CA ALA A 64 -3.28 0.91 -22.57
C ALA A 64 -1.95 1.53 -23.05
N ALA A 65 -0.86 1.23 -22.35
CA ALA A 65 0.50 1.71 -22.61
C ALA A 65 1.37 0.67 -23.34
N ALA A 66 0.79 -0.30 -24.04
CA ALA A 66 1.51 -1.32 -24.81
C ALA A 66 2.41 -0.76 -25.94
N GLY A 67 2.43 0.56 -26.15
CA GLY A 67 3.35 1.28 -27.03
C GLY A 67 4.27 2.29 -26.32
N MET A 68 4.26 2.39 -24.99
CA MET A 68 5.19 3.24 -24.23
C MET A 68 6.31 2.39 -23.63
N ASP A 69 7.54 2.75 -23.97
CA ASP A 69 8.77 2.14 -23.49
C ASP A 69 8.84 2.19 -21.95
N ARG A 70 9.26 1.10 -21.30
CA ARG A 70 9.27 0.95 -19.83
C ARG A 70 10.12 2.01 -19.13
N ALA A 71 11.01 2.69 -19.84
CA ALA A 71 11.97 3.66 -19.31
C ALA A 71 11.34 4.97 -18.79
N THR A 72 10.09 5.29 -19.14
CA THR A 72 9.46 6.58 -18.77
C THR A 72 8.63 6.52 -17.49
N ALA A 73 8.45 5.34 -16.88
CA ALA A 73 7.64 5.17 -15.68
C ALA A 73 8.40 5.44 -14.36
N ASP A 74 9.73 5.61 -14.44
CA ASP A 74 10.63 5.79 -13.29
C ASP A 74 11.12 7.24 -13.11
N TYR A 75 10.56 8.22 -13.84
CA TYR A 75 10.87 9.66 -13.69
C TYR A 75 9.70 10.46 -13.11
#